data_AF-A0A921MRH3-F1
#
_entry.id   AF-A0A921MRH3-F1
#
_cell.length_a   1.000
_cell.length_b   1.000
_cell.length_c   1.000
_cell.angle_alpha   90.00
_cell.angle_beta   90.00
_cell.angle_gamma   90.00
#
_symmetry.space_group_name_H-M   'P 1'
#
loop_
_entity.id
_entity.type
_entity.pdbx_description
1 polymer ?
#
loop_
_entity_poly.entity_id
_entity_poly.type
_entity_poly.pdbx_seq_one_letter_code
_entity_poly.pdbx_strand_id
1 'polypeptide(L)'
;MNILIKSCLTLGLLFAVMGGHAQVVKKSESDNAKKGNTQLSVRAQSLYDTQGASDADIPWMRVIYRQIDLTKEKNLPLYYPEESTENQENLFRIIMKLLANNQIPAYEYLDGREIFTDEYRIKVREMFDRFHILYAEAKGYSEKNPRFTIEESDIPANEVLSYYILEKWIFDRRTSQMKPSIEALCPVLHRTGDFGGEPVKYPMFWVKYNDIRPYIARQYILASNENNIAQYNYDDYFKMRMYDGEIYKTQNLRNQSLMQMYPNDSIRKQAQDSIERQLKNFNDNLWVPTPEELAKAKEAQEAKEAKDNGDEVTAKEEDKEVKSTSRSARAKRQKEAKVKKQKQPKQQKAASAPVRSVRRTR
;
A
#
# COMPACT_ATOMS: atom_id res chain seq x y z
N MET A 1 -75.64 45.69 -11.28
CA MET A 1 -76.44 45.13 -10.15
C MET A 1 -75.44 44.67 -9.10
N ASN A 2 -74.88 45.56 -8.26
CA ASN A 2 -75.46 46.04 -7.00
C ASN A 2 -75.98 44.89 -6.13
N ILE A 3 -75.25 44.52 -5.06
CA ILE A 3 -75.62 44.78 -3.64
C ILE A 3 -74.73 44.00 -2.63
N LEU A 4 -74.09 44.79 -1.75
CA LEU A 4 -73.75 44.60 -0.33
C LEU A 4 -72.86 43.41 0.10
N ILE A 5 -71.66 43.62 0.66
CA ILE A 5 -71.33 44.23 1.98
C ILE A 5 -71.99 43.49 3.15
N LYS A 6 -71.15 42.77 3.93
CA LYS A 6 -71.14 42.68 5.41
C LYS A 6 -69.93 41.82 5.83
N SER A 7 -68.84 42.45 6.26
CA SER A 7 -68.37 42.50 7.68
C SER A 7 -67.07 41.69 7.83
N CYS A 8 -65.88 42.28 7.74
CA CYS A 8 -65.10 42.93 8.82
C CYS A 8 -64.84 42.07 10.07
N LEU A 9 -63.53 41.92 10.38
CA LEU A 9 -62.87 41.44 11.60
C LEU A 9 -63.09 39.95 11.94
N THR A 10 -62.06 39.11 12.00
CA THR A 10 -60.93 39.13 12.95
C THR A 10 -59.70 38.42 12.33
N LEU A 11 -58.56 39.09 12.15
CA LEU A 11 -57.37 39.06 13.03
C LEU A 11 -57.07 37.67 13.65
N GLY A 12 -56.05 36.99 13.10
CA GLY A 12 -55.57 35.70 13.59
C GLY A 12 -54.29 35.26 12.88
N LEU A 13 -53.21 35.96 13.20
CA LEU A 13 -51.82 35.66 12.85
C LEU A 13 -51.47 34.18 13.14
N LEU A 14 -51.08 33.41 12.13
CA LEU A 14 -50.26 32.20 12.29
C LEU A 14 -49.46 31.97 11.00
N PHE A 15 -48.26 32.54 10.98
CA PHE A 15 -47.18 32.08 10.11
C PHE A 15 -46.87 30.63 10.48
N ALA A 16 -47.34 29.68 9.67
CA ALA A 16 -46.86 28.31 9.74
C ALA A 16 -45.44 28.27 9.15
N VAL A 17 -44.44 28.28 10.04
CA VAL A 17 -43.06 27.91 9.71
C VAL A 17 -43.09 26.46 9.22
N MET A 18 -42.91 26.25 7.92
CA MET A 18 -42.60 24.92 7.37
C MET A 18 -41.19 24.55 7.82
N GLY A 19 -41.09 23.94 9.00
CA GLY A 19 -39.89 23.25 9.44
C GLY A 19 -39.68 22.01 8.56
N GLY A 20 -38.66 22.04 7.71
CA GLY A 20 -38.18 20.88 6.99
C GLY A 20 -37.60 19.86 7.96
N HIS A 21 -38.43 18.94 8.44
CA HIS A 21 -37.97 17.78 9.19
C HIS A 21 -37.42 16.74 8.21
N ALA A 22 -36.09 16.70 8.06
CA ALA A 22 -35.40 15.54 7.54
C ALA A 22 -35.67 14.37 8.49
N GLN A 23 -36.62 13.50 8.14
CA GLN A 23 -36.90 12.30 8.91
C GLN A 23 -35.71 11.35 8.78
N VAL A 24 -34.96 11.18 9.87
CA VAL A 24 -34.02 10.07 10.02
C VAL A 24 -34.84 8.80 10.16
N VAL A 25 -35.04 8.10 9.04
CA VAL A 25 -35.62 6.75 9.05
C VAL A 25 -34.64 5.85 9.79
N LYS A 26 -34.96 5.48 11.03
CA LYS A 26 -34.26 4.41 11.75
C LYS A 26 -34.55 3.11 11.01
N LYS A 27 -33.54 2.58 10.33
CA LYS A 27 -33.60 1.27 9.69
C LYS A 27 -33.88 0.23 10.78
N SER A 28 -35.03 -0.45 10.70
CA SER A 28 -35.38 -1.51 11.63
C SER A 28 -34.39 -2.66 11.52
N GLU A 29 -34.02 -3.28 12.64
CA GLU A 29 -33.07 -4.42 12.70
C GLU A 29 -33.51 -5.61 11.82
N SER A 30 -34.78 -5.68 11.44
CA SER A 30 -35.32 -6.67 10.49
C SER A 30 -34.83 -6.51 9.05
N ASP A 31 -34.25 -5.37 8.67
CA ASP A 31 -33.67 -5.15 7.33
C ASP A 31 -32.22 -5.63 7.23
N ASN A 32 -31.57 -5.95 8.35
CA ASN A 32 -30.22 -6.51 8.35
C ASN A 32 -30.21 -8.02 8.04
N ALA A 33 -31.37 -8.68 8.14
CA ALA A 33 -31.50 -10.13 8.00
C ALA A 33 -31.95 -10.61 6.60
N LYS A 34 -31.90 -9.74 5.57
CA LYS A 34 -32.21 -10.14 4.18
C LYS A 34 -30.98 -10.09 3.27
N LYS A 35 -30.36 -11.28 3.17
CA LYS A 35 -29.47 -11.77 2.10
C LYS A 35 -28.06 -11.16 2.06
N GLY A 36 -27.08 -12.02 2.37
CA GLY A 36 -25.67 -11.86 2.03
C GLY A 36 -25.47 -11.77 0.52
N ASN A 37 -25.69 -10.59 -0.03
CA ASN A 37 -25.21 -10.26 -1.37
C ASN A 37 -23.83 -9.64 -1.19
N THR A 38 -22.79 -10.40 -1.52
CA THR A 38 -21.37 -9.97 -1.52
C THR A 38 -21.08 -8.89 -2.57
N GLN A 39 -22.11 -8.20 -3.07
CA GLN A 39 -21.99 -7.15 -4.06
C GLN A 39 -21.87 -5.79 -3.37
N LEU A 40 -20.79 -5.10 -3.68
CA LEU A 40 -20.51 -3.76 -3.17
C LEU A 40 -21.61 -2.80 -3.63
N SER A 41 -22.02 -1.88 -2.75
CA SER A 41 -22.86 -0.77 -3.17
C SER A 41 -22.08 0.14 -4.12
N VAL A 42 -22.78 0.82 -5.03
CA VAL A 42 -22.18 1.79 -5.96
C VAL A 42 -21.36 2.85 -5.21
N ARG A 43 -21.88 3.32 -4.07
CA ARG A 43 -21.18 4.27 -3.20
C ARG A 43 -19.88 3.68 -2.62
N ALA A 44 -19.89 2.40 -2.24
CA ALA A 44 -18.67 1.76 -1.75
C ALA A 44 -17.65 1.62 -2.88
N GLN A 45 -18.06 1.19 -4.08
CA GLN A 45 -17.16 1.11 -5.23
C GLN A 45 -16.52 2.46 -5.57
N SER A 46 -17.31 3.54 -5.61
CA SER A 46 -16.80 4.89 -5.91
C SER A 46 -15.82 5.43 -4.87
N LEU A 47 -15.87 4.96 -3.62
CA LEU A 47 -14.90 5.36 -2.60
C LEU A 47 -13.52 4.74 -2.82
N TYR A 48 -13.47 3.55 -3.42
CA TYR A 48 -12.23 2.85 -3.71
C TYR A 48 -11.70 3.11 -5.12
N ASP A 49 -12.55 3.64 -6.01
CA ASP A 49 -12.15 4.17 -7.31
C ASP A 49 -11.39 5.50 -7.11
N THR A 50 -10.11 5.38 -6.74
CA THR A 50 -9.23 6.54 -6.70
C THR A 50 -8.80 6.84 -8.11
N GLN A 51 -9.34 7.92 -8.68
CA GLN A 51 -8.79 8.54 -9.89
C GLN A 51 -7.29 8.74 -9.68
N GLY A 52 -6.47 8.01 -10.46
CA GLY A 52 -5.02 8.14 -10.42
C GLY A 52 -4.57 9.56 -10.76
N ALA A 53 -3.28 9.84 -10.60
CA ALA A 53 -2.73 11.06 -11.19
C ALA A 53 -3.05 11.06 -12.69
N SER A 54 -3.52 12.19 -13.21
CA SER A 54 -3.75 12.34 -14.65
C SER A 54 -2.42 12.16 -15.37
N ASP A 55 -2.43 11.53 -16.55
CA ASP A 55 -1.23 11.35 -17.37
C ASP A 55 -0.47 12.67 -17.62
N ALA A 56 -1.19 13.80 -17.66
CA ALA A 56 -0.60 15.13 -17.82
C ALA A 56 0.23 15.60 -16.60
N ASP A 57 -0.07 15.08 -15.40
CA ASP A 57 0.60 15.42 -14.15
C ASP A 57 1.73 14.46 -13.78
N ILE A 58 1.99 13.46 -14.64
CA ILE A 58 3.04 12.46 -14.46
C ILE A 58 4.21 12.75 -15.41
N PRO A 59 5.21 13.56 -15.01
CA PRO A 59 6.37 13.82 -15.85
C PRO A 59 7.36 12.64 -15.89
N TRP A 60 7.27 11.70 -14.94
CA TRP A 60 8.13 10.52 -14.89
C TRP A 60 7.38 9.30 -14.36
N MET A 61 7.54 8.17 -15.06
CA MET A 61 6.96 6.89 -14.68
C MET A 61 7.95 5.77 -14.99
N ARG A 62 7.98 4.74 -14.12
CA ARG A 62 8.70 3.50 -14.39
C ARG A 62 7.84 2.29 -14.01
N VAL A 63 7.73 1.33 -14.93
CA VAL A 63 6.94 0.10 -14.73
C VAL A 63 7.86 -1.07 -14.44
N ILE A 64 7.56 -1.78 -13.36
CA ILE A 64 8.42 -2.83 -12.78
C ILE A 64 7.57 -4.06 -12.51
N TYR A 65 8.13 -5.22 -12.83
CA TYR A 65 7.53 -6.50 -12.54
C TYR A 65 8.33 -7.15 -11.41
N ARG A 66 7.66 -7.41 -10.29
CA ARG A 66 8.25 -8.08 -9.14
C ARG A 66 7.66 -9.44 -8.91
N GLN A 67 8.50 -10.37 -8.48
CA GLN A 67 8.08 -11.63 -7.92
C GLN A 67 8.12 -11.53 -6.40
N ILE A 68 6.96 -11.66 -5.79
CA ILE A 68 6.81 -11.86 -4.36
C ILE A 68 6.82 -13.35 -4.10
N ASP A 69 7.77 -13.79 -3.29
CA ASP A 69 7.87 -15.16 -2.81
C ASP A 69 7.17 -15.29 -1.46
N LEU A 70 6.17 -16.17 -1.36
CA LEU A 70 5.37 -16.38 -0.15
C LEU A 70 6.07 -17.23 0.90
N THR A 71 7.23 -17.82 0.60
CA THR A 71 8.05 -18.52 1.59
C THR A 71 8.77 -17.55 2.53
N LYS A 72 8.90 -16.27 2.15
CA LYS A 72 9.57 -15.22 2.94
C LYS A 72 8.63 -14.67 4.01
N GLU A 73 9.13 -14.53 5.25
CA GLU A 73 8.38 -14.06 6.42
C GLU A 73 7.56 -12.78 6.18
N LYS A 74 8.13 -11.78 5.47
CA LYS A 74 7.44 -10.52 5.16
C LYS A 74 6.20 -10.68 4.28
N ASN A 75 6.12 -11.77 3.54
CA ASN A 75 5.08 -12.05 2.54
C ASN A 75 4.07 -13.10 3.00
N LEU A 76 4.32 -13.78 4.13
CA LEU A 76 3.38 -14.71 4.77
C LEU A 76 1.96 -14.16 4.94
N PRO A 77 1.72 -12.86 5.20
CA PRO A 77 0.35 -12.35 5.33
C PRO A 77 -0.53 -12.56 4.08
N LEU A 78 0.09 -12.74 2.91
CA LEU A 78 -0.61 -13.06 1.66
C LEU A 78 -1.01 -14.53 1.54
N TYR A 79 -0.33 -15.42 2.26
CA TYR A 79 -0.52 -16.87 2.22
C TYR A 79 -1.31 -17.40 3.42
N TYR A 80 -1.13 -16.83 4.60
CA TYR A 80 -1.83 -17.23 5.81
C TYR A 80 -3.22 -16.56 5.91
N PRO A 81 -4.25 -17.26 6.39
CA PRO A 81 -4.27 -18.66 6.84
C PRO A 81 -4.36 -19.66 5.68
N GLU A 82 -3.73 -20.83 5.85
CA GLU A 82 -3.78 -21.93 4.86
C GLU A 82 -5.22 -22.45 4.68
N GLU A 83 -5.88 -22.65 5.81
CA GLU A 83 -7.29 -22.99 5.90
C GLU A 83 -8.14 -21.73 6.10
N SER A 84 -9.20 -21.63 5.31
CA SER A 84 -10.16 -20.53 5.41
C SER A 84 -10.83 -20.57 6.78
N THR A 85 -10.77 -19.48 7.52
CA THR A 85 -11.53 -19.29 8.76
C THR A 85 -12.68 -18.33 8.49
N GLU A 86 -13.76 -18.37 9.28
CA GLU A 86 -14.95 -17.51 9.07
C GLU A 86 -14.65 -16.01 8.85
N ASN A 87 -13.55 -15.50 9.42
CA ASN A 87 -13.18 -14.08 9.35
C ASN A 87 -11.90 -13.80 8.54
N GLN A 88 -11.15 -14.82 8.13
CA GLN A 88 -9.85 -14.64 7.48
C GLN A 88 -9.64 -15.67 6.38
N GLU A 89 -9.25 -15.19 5.21
CA GLU A 89 -9.00 -16.00 4.03
C GLU A 89 -7.72 -15.53 3.36
N ASN A 90 -6.96 -16.46 2.79
CA ASN A 90 -5.81 -16.14 1.93
C ASN A 90 -6.26 -15.30 0.71
N LEU A 91 -5.40 -14.36 0.29
CA LEU A 91 -5.63 -13.50 -0.87
C LEU A 91 -6.03 -14.27 -2.13
N PHE A 92 -5.41 -15.43 -2.40
CA PHE A 92 -5.74 -16.26 -3.55
C PHE A 92 -7.17 -16.77 -3.49
N ARG A 93 -7.61 -17.25 -2.32
CA ARG A 93 -8.98 -17.75 -2.11
C ARG A 93 -9.99 -16.64 -2.34
N ILE A 94 -9.72 -15.43 -1.85
CA ILE A 94 -10.57 -14.25 -2.08
C ILE A 94 -10.69 -14.00 -3.59
N ILE A 95 -9.56 -13.92 -4.32
CA ILE A 95 -9.57 -13.68 -5.77
C ILE A 95 -10.36 -14.76 -6.51
N MET A 96 -10.17 -16.03 -6.16
CA MET A 96 -10.88 -17.16 -6.78
C MET A 96 -12.39 -17.11 -6.51
N LYS A 97 -12.81 -16.81 -5.28
CA LYS A 97 -14.24 -16.63 -4.93
C LYS A 97 -14.87 -15.46 -5.72
N LEU A 98 -14.15 -14.36 -5.91
CA LEU A 98 -14.62 -13.22 -6.69
C LEU A 98 -14.73 -13.52 -8.19
N LEU A 99 -13.79 -14.29 -8.74
CA LEU A 99 -13.81 -14.74 -10.13
C LEU A 99 -14.94 -15.74 -10.39
N ALA A 100 -15.12 -16.70 -9.50
CA ALA A 100 -16.20 -17.68 -9.57
C ALA A 100 -17.59 -16.99 -9.59
N ASN A 101 -17.74 -15.91 -8.82
CA ASN A 101 -18.97 -15.10 -8.79
C ASN A 101 -19.08 -14.06 -9.93
N ASN A 102 -18.10 -14.02 -10.85
CA ASN A 102 -17.97 -13.05 -11.94
C ASN A 102 -18.08 -11.59 -11.47
N GLN A 103 -17.46 -11.29 -10.32
CA GLN A 103 -17.44 -9.94 -9.74
C GLN A 103 -16.24 -9.11 -10.23
N ILE A 104 -15.17 -9.78 -10.64
CA ILE A 104 -13.93 -9.15 -11.12
C ILE A 104 -13.54 -9.79 -12.47
N PRO A 105 -12.97 -9.00 -13.41
CA PRO A 105 -12.38 -9.55 -14.63
C PRO A 105 -10.97 -10.08 -14.38
N ALA A 106 -10.61 -11.17 -15.06
CA ALA A 106 -9.24 -11.68 -15.15
C ALA A 106 -8.74 -11.59 -16.61
N TYR A 107 -7.45 -11.33 -16.77
CA TYR A 107 -6.77 -11.17 -18.05
C TYR A 107 -5.69 -12.22 -18.23
N GLU A 108 -5.43 -12.60 -19.47
CA GLU A 108 -4.42 -13.62 -19.77
C GLU A 108 -3.01 -13.16 -19.43
N TYR A 109 -2.22 -14.09 -18.88
CA TYR A 109 -0.80 -13.89 -18.72
C TYR A 109 -0.12 -14.08 -20.08
N LEU A 110 0.54 -13.02 -20.57
CA LEU A 110 1.32 -13.06 -21.80
C LEU A 110 2.79 -12.88 -21.45
N ASP A 111 3.68 -13.74 -21.95
CA ASP A 111 5.14 -13.60 -21.75
C ASP A 111 5.72 -12.25 -22.27
N GLY A 112 4.91 -11.54 -23.06
CA GLY A 112 5.18 -10.23 -23.61
C GLY A 112 4.69 -9.06 -22.74
N ARG A 113 3.94 -8.14 -23.35
CA ARG A 113 3.41 -6.96 -22.67
C ARG A 113 2.00 -7.27 -22.21
N GLU A 114 1.68 -6.91 -20.98
CA GLU A 114 0.33 -7.09 -20.46
C GLU A 114 -0.62 -6.09 -21.11
N ILE A 115 -1.74 -6.61 -21.61
CA ILE A 115 -2.79 -5.83 -22.25
C ILE A 115 -4.07 -6.11 -21.49
N PHE A 116 -4.54 -5.11 -20.76
CA PHE A 116 -5.76 -5.24 -19.96
C PHE A 116 -7.00 -4.74 -20.71
N THR A 117 -7.17 -5.23 -21.94
CA THR A 117 -8.36 -4.99 -22.78
C THR A 117 -9.32 -6.16 -22.70
N ASP A 118 -10.57 -5.94 -23.10
CA ASP A 118 -11.60 -6.99 -23.09
C ASP A 118 -11.28 -8.17 -24.02
N GLU A 119 -10.44 -7.95 -25.03
CA GLU A 119 -9.98 -8.99 -25.96
C GLU A 119 -9.14 -10.08 -25.28
N TYR A 120 -8.33 -9.69 -24.29
CA TYR A 120 -7.48 -10.59 -23.51
C TYR A 120 -8.11 -11.02 -22.19
N ARG A 121 -9.41 -10.76 -22.01
CA ARG A 121 -10.16 -11.21 -20.85
C ARG A 121 -10.35 -12.72 -20.92
N ILE A 122 -9.82 -13.44 -19.93
CA ILE A 122 -10.00 -14.89 -19.87
C ILE A 122 -11.45 -15.20 -19.48
N LYS A 123 -12.04 -16.19 -20.15
CA LYS A 123 -13.27 -16.81 -19.69
C LYS A 123 -12.97 -17.69 -18.47
N VAL A 124 -13.63 -17.41 -17.36
CA VAL A 124 -13.41 -18.10 -16.07
C VAL A 124 -13.51 -19.63 -16.19
N ARG A 125 -14.41 -20.15 -17.03
CA ARG A 125 -14.53 -21.59 -17.30
C ARG A 125 -13.24 -22.19 -17.88
N GLU A 126 -12.70 -21.57 -18.92
CA GLU A 126 -11.47 -22.02 -19.58
C GLU A 126 -10.27 -21.95 -18.62
N MET A 127 -10.28 -20.99 -17.69
CA MET A 127 -9.27 -20.90 -16.63
C MET A 127 -9.33 -22.09 -15.68
N PHE A 128 -10.52 -22.44 -15.17
CA PHE A 128 -10.66 -23.60 -14.27
C PHE A 128 -10.28 -24.90 -14.96
N ASP A 129 -10.70 -25.10 -16.21
CA ASP A 129 -10.35 -26.27 -17.00
C ASP A 129 -8.81 -26.37 -17.20
N ARG A 130 -8.15 -25.24 -17.54
CA ARG A 130 -6.69 -25.16 -17.76
C ARG A 130 -5.88 -25.50 -16.50
N PHE A 131 -6.34 -25.10 -15.33
CA PHE A 131 -5.64 -25.33 -14.06
C PHE A 131 -6.13 -26.58 -13.31
N HIS A 132 -7.06 -27.33 -13.89
CA HIS A 132 -7.69 -28.52 -13.28
C HIS A 132 -8.38 -28.25 -11.94
N ILE A 133 -9.01 -27.08 -11.83
CA ILE A 133 -9.79 -26.69 -10.65
C ILE A 133 -11.21 -27.19 -10.86
N LEU A 134 -11.72 -27.97 -9.91
CA LEU A 134 -13.08 -28.50 -9.99
C LEU A 134 -14.09 -27.39 -9.69
N TYR A 135 -15.18 -27.35 -10.45
CA TYR A 135 -16.23 -26.35 -10.28
C TYR A 135 -17.61 -26.95 -10.56
N ALA A 136 -18.61 -26.37 -9.91
CA ALA A 136 -20.03 -26.61 -10.19
C ALA A 136 -20.68 -25.33 -10.72
N GLU A 137 -21.73 -25.48 -11.53
CA GLU A 137 -22.53 -24.33 -11.96
C GLU A 137 -23.37 -23.80 -10.78
N ALA A 138 -23.24 -22.51 -10.48
CA ALA A 138 -23.92 -21.91 -9.34
C ALA A 138 -25.39 -21.59 -9.63
N LYS A 139 -26.20 -21.46 -8.58
CA LYS A 139 -27.58 -20.95 -8.69
C LYS A 139 -27.55 -19.53 -9.27
N GLY A 140 -28.25 -19.32 -10.38
CA GLY A 140 -28.27 -18.04 -11.11
C GLY A 140 -27.22 -17.95 -12.22
N TYR A 141 -26.60 -19.07 -12.60
CA TYR A 141 -25.84 -19.18 -13.84
C TYR A 141 -26.70 -18.75 -15.04
N SER A 142 -26.14 -17.88 -15.87
CA SER A 142 -26.67 -17.53 -17.19
C SER A 142 -25.49 -17.47 -18.14
N GLU A 143 -25.69 -17.83 -19.41
CA GLU A 143 -24.65 -17.75 -20.44
C GLU A 143 -24.02 -16.35 -20.56
N LYS A 144 -24.80 -15.30 -20.23
CA LYS A 144 -24.33 -13.91 -20.18
C LYS A 144 -23.64 -13.52 -18.86
N ASN A 145 -23.89 -14.26 -17.79
CA ASN A 145 -23.32 -14.02 -16.46
C ASN A 145 -22.92 -15.37 -15.84
N PRO A 146 -21.77 -15.93 -16.25
CA PRO A 146 -21.33 -17.23 -15.76
C PRO A 146 -21.02 -17.11 -14.27
N ARG A 147 -21.64 -17.97 -13.46
CA ARG A 147 -21.35 -18.07 -12.03
C ARG A 147 -21.05 -19.52 -11.67
N PHE A 148 -19.99 -19.71 -10.93
CA PHE A 148 -19.50 -21.01 -10.52
C PHE A 148 -19.42 -21.08 -9.00
N THR A 149 -19.70 -22.26 -8.47
CA THR A 149 -19.47 -22.61 -7.07
C THR A 149 -18.25 -23.51 -7.04
N ILE A 150 -17.29 -23.16 -6.19
CA ILE A 150 -16.04 -23.91 -6.00
C ILE A 150 -16.01 -24.28 -4.52
N GLU A 151 -15.75 -25.55 -4.23
CA GLU A 151 -15.54 -25.99 -2.87
C GLU A 151 -14.17 -25.54 -2.37
N GLU A 152 -14.04 -25.29 -1.07
CA GLU A 152 -12.78 -24.76 -0.53
C GLU A 152 -11.60 -25.73 -0.67
N SER A 153 -11.90 -27.04 -0.74
CA SER A 153 -10.92 -28.10 -0.98
C SER A 153 -10.39 -28.15 -2.42
N ASP A 154 -11.17 -27.65 -3.39
CA ASP A 154 -10.80 -27.69 -4.81
C ASP A 154 -9.90 -26.51 -5.24
N ILE A 155 -9.77 -25.49 -4.37
CA ILE A 155 -8.89 -24.34 -4.62
C ILE A 155 -7.45 -24.71 -4.22
N PRO A 156 -6.49 -24.75 -5.17
CA PRO A 156 -5.10 -25.14 -4.91
C PRO A 156 -4.31 -23.99 -4.26
N ALA A 157 -4.75 -23.49 -3.11
CA ALA A 157 -4.12 -22.38 -2.41
C ALA A 157 -2.72 -22.73 -1.88
N ASN A 158 -2.48 -24.00 -1.57
CA ASN A 158 -1.20 -24.56 -1.16
C ASN A 158 -0.15 -24.58 -2.29
N GLU A 159 -0.58 -24.69 -3.55
CA GLU A 159 0.34 -24.66 -4.71
C GLU A 159 0.75 -23.24 -5.10
N VAL A 160 0.01 -22.21 -4.67
CA VAL A 160 0.31 -20.81 -4.97
C VAL A 160 1.34 -20.30 -3.96
N LEU A 161 2.63 -20.36 -4.34
CA LEU A 161 3.75 -19.93 -3.51
C LEU A 161 4.41 -18.61 -3.95
N SER A 162 3.97 -18.00 -5.05
CA SER A 162 4.43 -16.65 -5.42
C SER A 162 3.35 -15.84 -6.10
N TYR A 163 3.53 -14.53 -6.09
CA TYR A 163 2.77 -13.59 -6.89
C TYR A 163 3.69 -12.78 -7.79
N TYR A 164 3.27 -12.57 -9.04
CA TYR A 164 3.81 -11.51 -9.87
C TYR A 164 2.99 -10.24 -9.67
N ILE A 165 3.69 -9.14 -9.43
CA ILE A 165 3.11 -7.82 -9.25
C ILE A 165 3.62 -6.91 -10.34
N LEU A 166 2.68 -6.20 -10.97
CA LEU A 166 2.97 -5.08 -11.84
C LEU A 166 2.91 -3.78 -11.03
N GLU A 167 4.06 -3.17 -10.81
CA GLU A 167 4.21 -1.90 -10.10
C GLU A 167 4.47 -0.75 -11.05
N LYS A 168 3.73 0.34 -10.85
CA LYS A 168 3.94 1.64 -11.47
C LYS A 168 4.54 2.59 -10.44
N TRP A 169 5.78 2.98 -10.67
CA TRP A 169 6.45 4.05 -9.91
C TRP A 169 6.17 5.36 -10.61
N ILE A 170 5.31 6.18 -9.98
CA ILE A 170 4.82 7.43 -10.56
C ILE A 170 5.34 8.58 -9.72
N PHE A 171 5.92 9.58 -10.38
CA PHE A 171 6.15 10.87 -9.76
C PHE A 171 4.99 11.80 -10.11
N ASP A 172 4.20 12.19 -9.09
CA ASP A 172 3.09 13.11 -9.25
C ASP A 172 3.58 14.55 -9.04
N ARG A 173 3.48 15.38 -10.08
CA ARG A 173 3.91 16.79 -10.05
C ARG A 173 3.11 17.62 -9.05
N ARG A 174 1.84 17.30 -8.79
CA ARG A 174 0.97 18.08 -7.89
C ARG A 174 1.35 17.86 -6.43
N THR A 175 1.72 16.65 -6.07
CA THR A 175 2.13 16.29 -4.70
C THR A 175 3.64 16.31 -4.50
N SER A 176 4.42 16.44 -5.58
CA SER A 176 5.88 16.35 -5.60
C SER A 176 6.40 15.11 -4.87
N GLN A 177 5.64 14.01 -4.95
CA GLN A 177 5.95 12.76 -4.28
C GLN A 177 6.01 11.63 -5.31
N MET A 178 7.04 10.80 -5.18
CA MET A 178 7.11 9.53 -5.86
C MET A 178 6.31 8.50 -5.07
N LYS A 179 5.36 7.84 -5.72
CA LYS A 179 4.54 6.80 -5.09
C LYS A 179 4.57 5.51 -5.92
N PRO A 180 4.93 4.37 -5.32
CA PRO A 180 4.68 3.08 -5.94
C PRO A 180 3.17 2.80 -5.89
N SER A 181 2.61 2.41 -7.02
CA SER A 181 1.22 1.99 -7.15
C SER A 181 1.17 0.64 -7.83
N ILE A 182 0.36 -0.27 -7.29
CA ILE A 182 0.17 -1.59 -7.89
C ILE A 182 -0.90 -1.49 -8.96
N GLU A 183 -0.58 -1.95 -10.16
CA GLU A 183 -1.51 -1.98 -11.28
C GLU A 183 -2.26 -3.32 -11.34
N ALA A 184 -1.54 -4.42 -11.20
CA ALA A 184 -2.10 -5.76 -11.31
C ALA A 184 -1.35 -6.79 -10.47
N LEU A 185 -2.08 -7.84 -10.08
CA LEU A 185 -1.57 -9.01 -9.37
C LEU A 185 -1.79 -10.27 -10.23
N CYS A 186 -0.82 -11.18 -10.21
CA CYS A 186 -0.92 -12.48 -10.87
C CYS A 186 -0.46 -13.58 -9.90
N PRO A 187 -1.35 -14.51 -9.50
CA PRO A 187 -0.96 -15.70 -8.75
C PRO A 187 -0.07 -16.63 -9.59
N VAL A 188 0.91 -17.29 -8.97
CA VAL A 188 1.83 -18.23 -9.63
C VAL A 188 1.78 -19.59 -8.91
N LEU A 189 1.32 -20.61 -9.62
CA LEU A 189 1.34 -21.99 -9.14
C LEU A 189 2.76 -22.57 -9.24
N HIS A 190 3.15 -23.32 -8.22
CA HIS A 190 4.40 -24.07 -8.18
C HIS A 190 4.04 -25.54 -8.17
N ARG A 191 4.24 -26.22 -9.31
CA ARG A 191 4.04 -27.67 -9.40
C ARG A 191 5.38 -28.36 -9.57
N THR A 192 5.73 -29.19 -8.60
CA THR A 192 6.85 -30.12 -8.72
C THR A 192 6.43 -31.26 -9.64
N GLY A 193 7.19 -31.53 -10.71
CA GLY A 193 6.97 -32.75 -11.49
C GLY A 193 7.25 -34.00 -10.65
N ASP A 194 6.72 -35.14 -11.08
CA ASP A 194 6.79 -36.44 -10.38
C ASP A 194 8.22 -36.93 -10.07
N PHE A 195 9.24 -36.28 -10.64
CA PHE A 195 10.66 -36.65 -10.51
C PHE A 195 11.46 -35.79 -9.50
N GLY A 196 10.79 -35.05 -8.61
CA GLY A 196 11.47 -34.31 -7.53
C GLY A 196 12.40 -33.19 -8.00
N GLY A 197 12.11 -32.61 -9.18
CA GLY A 197 12.84 -31.45 -9.70
C GLY A 197 12.38 -30.12 -9.09
N GLU A 198 13.06 -29.04 -9.49
CA GLU A 198 12.67 -27.66 -9.14
C GLU A 198 11.19 -27.40 -9.51
N PRO A 199 10.39 -26.79 -8.60
CA PRO A 199 9.00 -26.49 -8.89
C PRO A 199 8.87 -25.61 -10.14
N VAL A 200 8.11 -26.10 -11.13
CA VAL A 200 7.83 -25.32 -12.34
C VAL A 200 6.79 -24.26 -12.01
N LYS A 201 7.11 -23.01 -12.38
CA LYS A 201 6.26 -21.84 -12.14
C LYS A 201 5.25 -21.68 -13.27
N TYR A 202 3.96 -21.72 -12.92
CA TYR A 202 2.84 -21.51 -13.83
C TYR A 202 2.07 -20.24 -13.43
N PRO A 203 2.36 -19.09 -14.07
CA PRO A 203 1.56 -17.89 -13.86
C PRO A 203 0.14 -18.11 -14.37
N MET A 204 -0.86 -17.72 -13.58
CA MET A 204 -2.25 -18.02 -13.90
C MET A 204 -2.90 -16.99 -14.81
N PHE A 205 -3.12 -15.79 -14.28
CA PHE A 205 -3.86 -14.70 -14.90
C PHE A 205 -3.58 -13.40 -14.14
N TRP A 206 -3.76 -12.27 -14.82
CA TRP A 206 -3.68 -10.97 -14.19
C TRP A 206 -5.05 -10.48 -13.72
N VAL A 207 -5.07 -9.83 -12.56
CA VAL A 207 -6.22 -9.08 -12.07
C VAL A 207 -5.80 -7.67 -11.76
N LYS A 208 -6.59 -6.69 -12.21
CA LYS A 208 -6.36 -5.28 -11.90
C LYS A 208 -6.53 -5.04 -10.40
N TYR A 209 -5.59 -4.30 -9.82
CA TYR A 209 -5.61 -3.99 -8.40
C TYR A 209 -6.87 -3.19 -8.00
N ASN A 210 -7.29 -2.24 -8.85
CA ASN A 210 -8.49 -1.43 -8.59
C ASN A 210 -9.79 -2.26 -8.52
N ASP A 211 -9.88 -3.37 -9.27
CA ASP A 211 -11.08 -4.21 -9.30
C ASP A 211 -11.21 -5.06 -8.02
N ILE A 212 -10.08 -5.50 -7.45
CA ILE A 212 -10.06 -6.28 -6.19
C ILE A 212 -10.04 -5.41 -4.93
N ARG A 213 -9.52 -4.18 -5.03
CA ARG A 213 -9.28 -3.28 -3.90
C ARG A 213 -10.47 -3.16 -2.93
N PRO A 214 -11.73 -2.99 -3.36
CA PRO A 214 -12.85 -2.84 -2.44
C PRO A 214 -13.14 -4.07 -1.57
N TYR A 215 -12.70 -5.25 -2.02
CA TYR A 215 -12.88 -6.52 -1.34
C TYR A 215 -11.73 -6.76 -0.36
N ILE A 216 -10.49 -6.56 -0.81
CA ILE A 216 -9.30 -6.81 0.01
C ILE A 216 -9.10 -5.74 1.09
N ALA A 217 -9.60 -4.51 0.89
CA ALA A 217 -9.54 -3.44 1.89
C ALA A 217 -10.40 -3.70 3.15
N ARG A 218 -11.32 -4.66 3.09
CA ARG A 218 -12.19 -5.04 4.22
C ARG A 218 -11.63 -6.17 5.06
N GLN A 219 -10.63 -6.88 4.54
CA GLN A 219 -10.06 -8.06 5.15
C GLN A 219 -8.80 -7.66 5.93
N TYR A 220 -8.87 -7.82 7.25
CA TYR A 220 -7.77 -7.49 8.15
C TYR A 220 -6.78 -8.65 8.23
N ILE A 221 -5.50 -8.32 8.17
CA ILE A 221 -4.40 -9.27 8.13
C ILE A 221 -3.45 -9.04 9.30
N LEU A 222 -2.74 -10.10 9.66
CA LEU A 222 -1.60 -10.03 10.56
C LEU A 222 -0.36 -9.69 9.74
N ALA A 223 0.16 -8.47 9.87
CA ALA A 223 1.29 -8.00 9.07
C ALA A 223 2.66 -8.40 9.63
N SER A 224 2.74 -8.75 10.92
CA SER A 224 3.99 -9.10 11.60
C SER A 224 3.76 -10.16 12.66
N ASN A 225 4.76 -11.02 12.86
CA ASN A 225 4.79 -12.03 13.93
C ASN A 225 5.02 -11.42 15.33
N GLU A 226 5.58 -10.20 15.38
CA GLU A 226 5.84 -9.50 16.65
C GLU A 226 4.60 -8.73 17.13
N ASN A 227 3.81 -8.22 16.20
CA ASN A 227 2.60 -7.47 16.48
C ASN A 227 1.39 -8.16 15.84
N ASN A 228 0.76 -9.03 16.64
CA ASN A 228 -0.40 -9.83 16.23
C ASN A 228 -1.72 -9.04 16.26
N ILE A 229 -1.68 -7.72 16.36
CA ILE A 229 -2.88 -6.90 16.20
C ILE A 229 -3.14 -6.72 14.70
N ALA A 230 -4.31 -7.17 14.23
CA ALA A 230 -4.75 -7.02 12.85
C ALA A 230 -5.16 -5.56 12.54
N GLN A 231 -4.18 -4.65 12.53
CA GLN A 231 -4.40 -3.22 12.26
C GLN A 231 -4.44 -2.90 10.77
N TYR A 232 -3.77 -3.71 9.96
CA TYR A 232 -3.64 -3.50 8.52
C TYR A 232 -4.59 -4.42 7.78
N ASN A 233 -5.14 -3.93 6.67
CA ASN A 233 -5.81 -4.76 5.68
C ASN A 233 -4.87 -5.06 4.50
N TYR A 234 -5.31 -5.91 3.57
CA TYR A 234 -4.52 -6.20 2.36
C TYR A 234 -4.24 -4.95 1.51
N ASP A 235 -5.16 -3.99 1.42
CA ASP A 235 -4.94 -2.76 0.64
C ASP A 235 -3.83 -1.90 1.26
N ASP A 236 -3.80 -1.78 2.58
CA ASP A 236 -2.76 -1.06 3.33
C ASP A 236 -1.41 -1.75 3.19
N TYR A 237 -1.36 -3.08 3.26
CA TYR A 237 -0.15 -3.87 3.06
C TYR A 237 0.53 -3.56 1.72
N PHE A 238 -0.26 -3.50 0.65
CA PHE A 238 0.23 -3.20 -0.69
C PHE A 238 0.59 -1.72 -0.88
N LYS A 239 -0.23 -0.80 -0.38
CA LYS A 239 0.02 0.65 -0.45
C LYS A 239 1.25 1.08 0.32
N MET A 240 1.47 0.52 1.50
CA MET A 240 2.65 0.79 2.33
C MET A 240 3.88 0.00 1.88
N ARG A 241 3.74 -0.85 0.85
CA ARG A 241 4.81 -1.70 0.32
C ARG A 241 5.49 -2.52 1.43
N MET A 242 4.68 -3.18 2.26
CA MET A 242 5.15 -4.03 3.36
C MET A 242 5.72 -5.38 2.89
N TYR A 243 5.60 -5.68 1.59
CA TYR A 243 6.15 -6.88 0.97
C TYR A 243 7.61 -6.73 0.55
N ASP A 244 8.27 -7.88 0.41
CA ASP A 244 9.58 -7.99 -0.22
C ASP A 244 9.48 -8.78 -1.53
N GLY A 245 10.09 -8.29 -2.59
CA GLY A 245 9.93 -8.87 -3.92
C GLY A 245 11.11 -8.57 -4.84
N GLU A 246 11.51 -9.58 -5.60
CA GLU A 246 12.64 -9.50 -6.52
C GLU A 246 12.16 -9.02 -7.89
N ILE A 247 12.90 -8.08 -8.48
CA ILE A 247 12.56 -7.58 -9.82
C ILE A 247 12.96 -8.64 -10.84
N TYR A 248 12.00 -9.18 -11.60
CA TYR A 248 12.30 -10.15 -12.66
C TYR A 248 12.22 -9.55 -14.06
N LYS A 249 11.48 -8.45 -14.22
CA LYS A 249 11.31 -7.75 -15.50
C LYS A 249 11.07 -6.27 -15.25
N THR A 250 11.52 -5.45 -16.19
CA THR A 250 11.18 -4.03 -16.24
C THR A 250 10.58 -3.74 -17.59
N GLN A 251 9.73 -2.72 -17.69
CA GLN A 251 9.26 -2.30 -19.00
C GLN A 251 10.43 -1.69 -19.77
N ASN A 252 10.90 -2.43 -20.76
CA ASN A 252 12.02 -2.06 -21.62
C ASN A 252 11.58 -2.10 -23.10
N LEU A 253 12.35 -1.41 -23.94
CA LEU A 253 12.06 -1.33 -25.38
C LEU A 253 12.11 -2.70 -26.07
N ARG A 254 12.92 -3.63 -25.56
CA ARG A 254 13.08 -4.99 -26.10
C ARG A 254 12.08 -6.01 -25.53
N ASN A 255 11.28 -5.61 -24.54
CA ASN A 255 10.37 -6.48 -23.79
C ASN A 255 11.01 -7.75 -23.21
N GLN A 256 12.31 -7.70 -22.90
CA GLN A 256 13.06 -8.84 -22.37
C GLN A 256 13.01 -8.87 -20.85
N SER A 257 12.95 -10.06 -20.26
CA SER A 257 13.12 -10.22 -18.82
C SER A 257 14.56 -9.96 -18.39
N LEU A 258 14.80 -9.71 -17.09
CA LEU A 258 16.15 -9.55 -16.58
C LEU A 258 16.98 -10.82 -16.75
N MET A 259 16.35 -11.99 -16.73
CA MET A 259 17.01 -13.27 -16.98
C MET A 259 17.50 -13.41 -18.43
N GLN A 260 16.74 -12.88 -19.39
CA GLN A 260 17.16 -12.85 -20.80
C GLN A 260 18.27 -11.82 -21.07
N MET A 261 18.23 -10.67 -20.39
CA MET A 261 19.25 -9.62 -20.54
C MET A 261 20.56 -9.96 -19.80
N TYR A 262 20.45 -10.62 -18.65
CA TYR A 262 21.57 -10.99 -17.79
C TYR A 262 21.47 -12.47 -17.41
N PRO A 263 22.00 -13.37 -18.26
CA PRO A 263 21.99 -14.81 -18.00
C PRO A 263 22.72 -15.17 -16.69
N ASN A 264 23.84 -14.49 -16.41
CA ASN A 264 24.65 -14.71 -15.22
C ASN A 264 23.94 -14.18 -13.97
N ASP A 265 23.81 -15.03 -12.94
CA ASP A 265 23.07 -14.72 -11.72
C ASP A 265 23.65 -13.53 -10.94
N SER A 266 24.97 -13.48 -10.77
CA SER A 266 25.63 -12.36 -10.06
C SER A 266 25.38 -11.00 -10.74
N ILE A 267 25.47 -10.95 -12.07
CA ILE A 267 25.23 -9.72 -12.84
C ILE A 267 23.74 -9.34 -12.79
N ARG A 268 22.85 -10.34 -12.85
CA ARG A 268 21.41 -10.11 -12.72
C ARG A 268 21.05 -9.53 -11.36
N LYS A 269 21.62 -10.05 -10.27
CA LYS A 269 21.41 -9.51 -8.92
C LYS A 269 21.95 -8.08 -8.80
N GLN A 270 23.13 -7.81 -9.34
CA GLN A 270 23.67 -6.45 -9.40
C GLN A 270 22.76 -5.49 -10.20
N ALA A 271 22.17 -5.97 -11.30
CA ALA A 271 21.22 -5.19 -12.10
C ALA A 271 19.92 -4.93 -11.32
N GLN A 272 19.38 -5.92 -10.61
CA GLN A 272 18.23 -5.76 -9.71
C GLN A 272 18.52 -4.69 -8.64
N ASP A 273 19.65 -4.81 -7.94
CA ASP A 273 20.08 -3.85 -6.90
C ASP A 273 20.34 -2.45 -7.46
N SER A 274 20.85 -2.36 -8.69
CA SER A 274 21.02 -1.09 -9.40
C SER A 274 19.69 -0.43 -9.69
N ILE A 275 18.70 -1.19 -10.18
CA ILE A 275 17.36 -0.67 -10.46
C ILE A 275 16.67 -0.24 -9.18
N GLU A 276 16.76 -1.02 -8.10
CA GLU A 276 16.16 -0.65 -6.81
C GLU A 276 16.80 0.62 -6.23
N ARG A 277 18.13 0.76 -6.35
CA ARG A 277 18.83 2.01 -6.00
C ARG A 277 18.41 3.17 -6.87
N GLN A 278 18.23 2.98 -8.17
CA GLN A 278 17.73 4.03 -9.06
C GLN A 278 16.35 4.54 -8.61
N LEU A 279 15.45 3.65 -8.17
CA LEU A 279 14.14 4.05 -7.66
C LEU A 279 14.25 4.86 -6.37
N LYS A 280 15.06 4.42 -5.41
CA LYS A 280 15.26 5.15 -4.15
C LYS A 280 15.93 6.50 -4.38
N ASN A 281 17.03 6.50 -5.13
CA ASN A 281 17.82 7.69 -5.40
C ASN A 281 17.08 8.70 -6.27
N PHE A 282 16.09 8.30 -7.07
CA PHE A 282 15.29 9.24 -7.85
C PHE A 282 14.61 10.28 -6.93
N ASN A 283 14.11 9.85 -5.78
CA ASN A 283 13.52 10.76 -4.80
C ASN A 283 14.57 11.66 -4.15
N ASP A 284 15.72 11.09 -3.77
CA ASP A 284 16.78 11.85 -3.10
C ASP A 284 17.41 12.91 -4.02
N ASN A 285 17.59 12.58 -5.30
CA ASN A 285 18.16 13.47 -6.31
C ASN A 285 17.21 14.59 -6.76
N LEU A 286 15.92 14.50 -6.42
CA LEU A 286 14.95 15.54 -6.76
C LEU A 286 15.10 16.77 -5.88
N TRP A 287 15.62 16.59 -4.66
CA TRP A 287 15.74 17.64 -3.67
C TRP A 287 17.17 18.17 -3.60
N VAL A 288 17.31 19.47 -3.40
CA VAL A 288 18.63 20.08 -3.14
C VAL A 288 19.04 19.71 -1.71
N PRO A 289 20.25 19.16 -1.50
CA PRO A 289 20.75 18.86 -0.16
C PRO A 289 20.71 20.10 0.73
N THR A 290 20.31 19.91 1.97
CA THR A 290 20.29 21.00 2.95
C THR A 290 21.72 21.49 3.24
N PRO A 291 21.91 22.74 3.69
CA PRO A 291 23.25 23.25 4.02
C PRO A 291 24.03 22.38 5.03
N GLU A 292 23.33 21.73 5.96
CA GLU A 292 23.93 20.80 6.93
C GLU A 292 24.41 19.49 6.28
N GLU A 293 23.65 18.95 5.32
CA GLU A 293 24.04 17.77 4.55
C GLU A 293 25.24 18.08 3.64
N LEU A 294 25.29 19.28 3.07
CA LEU A 294 26.44 19.74 2.29
C LEU A 294 27.69 19.90 3.17
N ALA A 295 27.57 20.41 4.40
CA ALA A 295 28.68 20.49 5.34
C ALA A 295 29.20 19.10 5.71
N LYS A 296 28.30 18.16 6.07
CA LYS A 296 28.68 16.76 6.35
C LYS A 296 29.29 16.05 5.15
N ALA A 297 28.78 16.31 3.95
CA ALA A 297 29.34 15.74 2.72
C ALA A 297 30.75 16.25 2.45
N LYS A 298 31.02 17.55 2.70
CA LYS A 298 32.36 18.13 2.63
C LYS A 298 33.29 17.54 3.68
N GLU A 299 32.88 17.47 4.94
CA GLU A 299 33.66 16.84 6.01
C GLU A 299 33.97 15.36 5.70
N ALA A 300 33.01 14.63 5.12
CA ALA A 300 33.21 13.24 4.70
C ALA A 300 34.13 13.10 3.47
N GLN A 301 34.12 14.07 2.56
CA GLN A 301 35.06 14.15 1.43
C GLN A 301 36.46 14.47 1.94
N GLU A 302 36.61 15.50 2.78
CA GLU A 302 37.88 15.87 3.41
C GLU A 302 38.45 14.71 4.25
N ALA A 303 37.61 13.95 4.96
CA ALA A 303 38.04 12.76 5.71
C ALA A 303 38.45 11.59 4.80
N LYS A 304 37.88 11.46 3.59
CA LYS A 304 38.30 10.47 2.59
C LYS A 304 39.60 10.89 1.91
N GLU A 305 39.72 12.16 1.55
CA GLU A 305 40.93 12.75 0.97
C GLU A 305 42.09 12.72 1.98
N ALA A 306 41.84 12.93 3.27
CA ALA A 306 42.84 12.77 4.32
C ALA A 306 43.31 11.31 4.46
N LYS A 307 42.40 10.34 4.29
CA LYS A 307 42.73 8.91 4.30
C LYS A 307 43.49 8.47 3.04
N ASP A 308 43.15 9.02 1.89
CA ASP A 308 43.80 8.71 0.61
C ASP A 308 45.16 9.42 0.46
N ASN A 309 45.35 10.58 1.11
CA ASN A 309 46.63 11.31 1.16
C ASN A 309 47.60 10.79 2.24
N GLY A 310 47.25 9.75 2.98
CA GLY A 310 48.16 9.09 3.93
C GLY A 310 48.54 9.94 5.15
N ASP A 311 47.70 10.91 5.55
CA ASP A 311 47.92 11.63 6.80
C ASP A 311 47.29 10.82 7.94
N GLU A 312 48.13 10.02 8.59
CA GLU A 312 47.80 9.28 9.80
C GLU A 312 47.61 10.26 10.97
N VAL A 313 46.44 10.91 11.03
CA VAL A 313 46.04 11.63 12.24
C VAL A 313 45.66 10.58 13.27
N THR A 314 46.62 10.26 14.13
CA THR A 314 46.44 9.53 15.39
C THR A 314 45.23 10.07 16.14
N ALA A 315 44.09 9.40 16.00
CA ALA A 315 43.00 9.52 16.95
C ALA A 315 43.52 8.91 18.25
N LYS A 316 43.72 9.75 19.28
CA LYS A 316 43.93 9.29 20.65
C LYS A 316 42.72 8.44 21.04
N GLU A 317 42.91 7.12 21.03
CA GLU A 317 42.06 6.20 21.76
C GLU A 317 42.18 6.52 23.25
N GLU A 318 41.12 7.07 23.83
CA GLU A 318 40.93 7.01 25.28
C GLU A 318 40.49 5.58 25.63
N ASP A 319 41.46 4.72 25.88
CA ASP A 319 41.26 3.40 26.49
C ASP A 319 40.61 3.56 27.87
N LYS A 320 39.33 3.20 27.98
CA LYS A 320 38.69 2.88 29.27
C LYS A 320 38.97 1.42 29.62
N GLU A 321 40.09 1.18 30.26
CA GLU A 321 40.38 -0.05 30.98
C GLU A 321 39.45 -0.13 32.23
N VAL A 322 38.47 -1.04 32.23
CA VAL A 322 37.73 -1.39 33.45
C VAL A 322 38.06 -2.85 33.81
N LYS A 323 39.04 -3.00 34.70
CA LYS A 323 39.29 -4.25 35.42
C LYS A 323 38.24 -4.47 36.51
N SER A 324 37.66 -5.65 36.47
CA SER A 324 36.78 -6.26 37.44
C SER A 324 37.40 -6.39 38.84
N THR A 325 36.63 -6.05 39.89
CA THR A 325 36.63 -6.84 41.14
C THR A 325 35.23 -6.89 41.72
N SER A 326 34.92 -8.05 42.29
CA SER A 326 33.60 -8.55 42.64
C SER A 326 33.26 -8.41 44.13
N ARG A 327 31.95 -8.30 44.43
CA ARG A 327 31.22 -8.69 45.66
C ARG A 327 31.34 -7.81 46.91
N SER A 328 30.21 -7.24 47.34
CA SER A 328 29.45 -7.73 48.51
C SER A 328 28.18 -6.90 48.78
N ALA A 329 27.24 -7.52 49.46
CA ALA A 329 25.83 -7.16 49.55
C ALA A 329 25.46 -6.24 50.72
N ARG A 330 24.20 -5.75 50.67
CA ARG A 330 23.24 -5.55 51.79
C ARG A 330 22.90 -4.10 52.20
N ALA A 331 21.73 -3.68 51.70
CA ALA A 331 20.62 -2.95 52.36
C ALA A 331 20.88 -1.88 53.44
N LYS A 332 20.44 -0.63 53.18
CA LYS A 332 19.36 0.05 53.95
C LYS A 332 18.95 1.44 53.41
N ARG A 333 17.63 1.59 53.25
CA ARG A 333 16.74 2.73 53.59
C ARG A 333 16.95 4.12 52.94
N GLN A 334 15.97 4.44 52.08
CA GLN A 334 15.05 5.61 52.10
C GLN A 334 15.53 6.91 52.76
N LYS A 335 15.52 8.00 51.96
CA LYS A 335 14.91 9.29 52.32
C LYS A 335 14.51 10.06 51.07
N GLU A 336 13.25 10.47 51.03
CA GLU A 336 12.62 11.29 50.00
C GLU A 336 12.97 12.79 50.11
N ALA A 337 12.72 13.46 48.98
CA ALA A 337 12.28 14.85 48.82
C ALA A 337 13.31 15.99 48.86
N LYS A 338 13.56 16.59 47.68
CA LYS A 338 13.03 17.93 47.35
C LYS A 338 13.18 18.27 45.86
N VAL A 339 12.02 18.42 45.20
CA VAL A 339 11.84 18.94 43.84
C VAL A 339 12.22 20.42 43.79
N LYS A 340 13.16 20.80 42.91
CA LYS A 340 13.41 22.22 42.55
C LYS A 340 12.60 22.58 41.31
N LYS A 341 11.64 23.50 41.50
CA LYS A 341 10.86 24.19 40.47
C LYS A 341 11.78 24.88 39.43
N GLN A 342 11.57 24.58 38.15
CA GLN A 342 12.01 25.40 37.03
C GLN A 342 11.20 26.71 36.98
N LYS A 343 11.90 27.84 36.87
CA LYS A 343 11.33 29.15 36.57
C LYS A 343 11.22 29.31 35.05
N GLN A 344 10.03 29.67 34.57
CA GLN A 344 9.78 30.12 33.19
C GLN A 344 10.58 31.40 32.87
N PRO A 345 11.09 31.57 31.64
CA PRO A 345 11.61 32.86 31.19
C PRO A 345 10.46 33.81 30.78
N LYS A 346 10.52 35.04 31.30
CA LYS A 346 9.63 36.16 30.96
C LYS A 346 9.97 36.72 29.58
N GLN A 347 8.93 36.99 28.81
CA GLN A 347 8.93 37.85 27.62
C GLN A 347 9.52 39.24 27.93
N GLN A 348 10.37 39.75 27.04
CA GLN A 348 10.70 41.17 26.95
C GLN A 348 10.34 41.70 25.56
N LYS A 349 9.46 42.71 25.57
CA LYS A 349 9.04 43.51 24.42
C LYS A 349 10.09 44.57 24.10
N ALA A 350 10.05 45.00 22.84
CA ALA A 350 10.91 45.95 22.16
C ALA A 350 11.02 47.34 22.81
N ALA A 351 12.18 47.98 22.60
CA ALA A 351 12.32 49.43 22.54
C ALA A 351 13.39 49.81 21.50
N SER A 352 12.98 50.64 20.56
CA SER A 352 13.69 51.18 19.40
C SER A 352 14.76 52.21 19.75
N ALA A 353 15.88 52.19 19.02
CA ALA A 353 16.97 53.16 19.09
C ALA A 353 16.62 54.52 18.40
N PRO A 354 17.23 55.65 18.81
CA PRO A 354 16.93 56.97 18.25
C PRO A 354 17.81 57.29 17.03
N VAL A 355 17.23 57.88 15.98
CA VAL A 355 17.96 58.52 14.87
C VAL A 355 17.79 60.03 14.94
N ARG A 356 18.94 60.68 14.78
CA ARG A 356 19.30 62.05 15.09
C ARG A 356 18.68 63.07 14.11
N SER A 357 18.16 64.16 14.66
CA SER A 357 17.64 65.34 13.94
C SER A 357 18.76 66.20 13.36
N VAL A 358 18.64 66.62 12.10
CA VAL A 358 19.33 67.80 11.56
C VAL A 358 18.31 68.65 10.80
N ARG A 359 18.14 69.88 11.27
CA ARG A 359 17.28 70.93 10.73
C ARG A 359 18.18 72.13 10.40
N ARG A 360 18.13 72.67 9.19
CA ARG A 360 18.45 74.06 8.77
C ARG A 360 17.99 74.21 7.31
N THR A 361 16.88 74.90 7.01
CA THR A 361 16.77 76.34 6.65
C THR A 361 17.75 76.73 5.55
N ARG A 362 17.35 77.28 4.40
CA ARG A 362 16.38 78.37 4.15
C ARG A 362 15.45 78.06 3.00
#